data_AF-A0AAU7CJL1-F1
#
_entry.id   AF-A0AAU7CJL1-F1
#
_cell.length_a   1.000
_cell.length_b   1.000
_cell.length_c   1.000
_cell.angle_alpha   90.00
_cell.angle_beta   90.00
_cell.angle_gamma   90.00
#
_symmetry.space_group_name_H-M   'P 1'
#
loop_
_entity.id
_entity.type
_entity.pdbx_description
1 polymer ?
#
loop_
_entity_poly.entity_id
_entity_poly.type
_entity_poly.pdbx_seq_one_letter_code
_entity_poly.pdbx_strand_id
1 'polypeptide(L)'
;MPLNPVPEDQLRDALRPYRAEPGRFEAAVRARLETADRRRQDDPLACLSPFLRGAAALLPLPFFTGCRASEAAAKTVPAAMGVKLLGYLAFPAISLFVLLGATIFGITKIHGIQRNHHPGIDDAQAETDAVLLWWKRHKWPAYLVFVATLALMWIGATWLLFLFYIISFGVLLYVLSSFAGLGLGNRVLIGQSCMSGLMLLGQLTVGFSTGDHDIHFLDQKVIAVVFFGGAMLVLACYARDLNSLTDRRGSPAVRGSRAALLAVILVPLAAWLLNPILWPATPARIKAFVESFHEAPYSSSSWRSWEIVARWAIESKLDPDLSGARRLLAREIAGEQNPFILGNAFTVGLIRADQVRLLRDYEGRRHSLLDDPHQILVKRPISSLSQEDWMIRASILLGNLTAQDRDYLEKRLLATLDGLTESTYDVIAEALLVTRLLELIDRPADPARYRDRVHDWLRKLHSRSGGGFQLAGGFKTYLKASVGSVITTESAVELMDVYGVPDGLDLNWVRSFLKPMAIIRLSEEKWIAAVTLDRLNRLPGARRPTWPEILYYERSLIAAMVLVGLCLYATLSSPNRKLNTEEIQSA
;
A
#
# COMPACT_ATOMS: atom_id res chain seq x y z
N MET A 1 32.64 -39.00 9.92
CA MET A 1 33.98 -38.46 10.24
C MET A 1 33.86 -37.64 11.52
N PRO A 2 34.65 -37.90 12.57
CA PRO A 2 34.67 -37.02 13.74
C PRO A 2 35.54 -35.78 13.45
N LEU A 3 35.02 -34.60 13.74
CA LEU A 3 35.73 -33.31 13.62
C LEU A 3 36.75 -33.19 14.77
N ASN A 4 38.02 -33.03 14.43
CA ASN A 4 39.07 -32.65 15.39
C ASN A 4 38.93 -31.14 15.69
N PRO A 5 38.69 -30.74 16.95
CA PRO A 5 38.69 -29.33 17.32
C PRO A 5 40.12 -28.76 17.23
N VAL A 6 40.24 -27.59 16.61
CA VAL A 6 41.51 -26.85 16.52
C VAL A 6 41.92 -26.40 17.93
N PRO A 7 43.17 -26.66 18.35
CA PRO A 7 43.61 -26.33 19.70
C PRO A 7 43.77 -24.82 19.90
N GLU A 8 43.46 -24.36 21.12
CA GLU A 8 43.21 -22.94 21.48
C GLU A 8 44.43 -22.03 21.25
N ASP A 9 45.62 -22.58 21.38
CA ASP A 9 46.90 -21.94 21.12
C ASP A 9 47.05 -21.50 19.66
N GLN A 10 46.64 -22.34 18.69
CA GLN A 10 46.63 -21.95 17.27
C GLN A 10 45.62 -20.84 16.99
N LEU A 11 44.50 -20.83 17.72
CA LEU A 11 43.48 -19.79 17.60
C LEU A 11 43.98 -18.45 18.17
N ARG A 12 44.73 -18.48 19.28
CA ARG A 12 45.33 -17.26 19.87
C ARG A 12 46.43 -16.67 18.99
N ASP A 13 47.26 -17.50 18.36
CA ASP A 13 48.28 -17.02 17.44
C ASP A 13 47.69 -16.48 16.13
N ALA A 14 46.61 -17.10 15.61
CA ALA A 14 45.88 -16.57 14.46
C ALA A 14 45.21 -15.22 14.72
N LEU A 15 44.80 -14.95 15.98
CA LEU A 15 44.13 -13.70 16.37
C LEU A 15 45.09 -12.59 16.82
N ARG A 16 46.39 -12.89 16.94
CA ARG A 16 47.43 -11.93 17.38
C ARG A 16 47.54 -10.67 16.49
N PRO A 17 47.43 -10.75 15.15
CA PRO A 17 47.42 -9.56 14.28
C PRO A 17 46.18 -8.67 14.43
N TYR A 18 45.09 -9.22 14.99
CA TYR A 18 43.81 -8.52 15.18
C TYR A 18 43.64 -7.94 16.58
N ARG A 19 44.65 -8.03 17.46
CA ARG A 19 44.65 -7.32 18.74
C ARG A 19 44.79 -5.83 18.50
N ALA A 20 43.69 -5.10 18.72
CA ALA A 20 43.69 -3.65 18.70
C ALA A 20 44.74 -3.10 19.69
N GLU A 21 45.62 -2.21 19.20
CA GLU A 21 46.60 -1.51 20.03
C GLU A 21 45.88 -0.74 21.15
N PRO A 22 46.14 -1.04 22.43
CA PRO A 22 45.38 -0.48 23.55
C PRO A 22 45.36 1.06 23.55
N GLY A 23 46.50 1.69 23.26
CA GLY A 23 46.60 3.15 23.20
C GLY A 23 45.80 3.79 22.06
N ARG A 24 45.65 3.09 20.92
CA ARG A 24 44.85 3.57 19.78
C ARG A 24 43.36 3.45 20.05
N PHE A 25 42.96 2.36 20.71
CA PHE A 25 41.58 2.17 21.15
C PHE A 25 41.18 3.21 22.20
N GLU A 26 42.03 3.44 23.20
CA GLU A 26 41.76 4.41 24.27
C GLU A 26 41.70 5.85 23.71
N ALA A 27 42.61 6.22 22.80
CA ALA A 27 42.57 7.50 22.11
C ALA A 27 41.30 7.68 21.26
N ALA A 28 40.86 6.64 20.55
CA ALA A 28 39.64 6.67 19.75
C ALA A 28 38.37 6.77 20.62
N VAL A 29 38.35 6.11 21.77
CA VAL A 29 37.25 6.19 22.75
C VAL A 29 37.20 7.58 23.39
N ARG A 30 38.35 8.11 23.81
CA ARG A 30 38.45 9.46 24.41
C ARG A 30 38.02 10.53 23.41
N ALA A 31 38.46 10.44 22.15
CA ALA A 31 38.03 11.34 21.08
C ALA A 31 36.51 11.24 20.83
N ARG A 32 35.92 10.03 20.84
CA ARG A 32 34.46 9.85 20.69
C ARG A 32 33.67 10.41 21.87
N LEU A 33 34.18 10.29 23.09
CA LEU A 33 33.56 10.85 24.29
C LEU A 33 33.61 12.39 24.29
N GLU A 34 34.75 12.99 23.96
CA GLU A 34 34.86 14.46 23.82
C GLU A 34 33.97 15.00 22.70
N THR A 35 33.85 14.27 21.59
CA THR A 35 32.94 14.64 20.50
C THR A 35 31.47 14.49 20.91
N ALA A 36 31.16 13.51 21.76
CA ALA A 36 29.81 13.32 22.30
C ALA A 36 29.44 14.42 23.32
N ASP A 37 30.37 14.82 24.18
CA ASP A 37 30.14 15.89 25.17
C ASP A 37 30.01 17.27 24.53
N ARG A 38 30.80 17.58 23.49
CA ARG A 38 30.60 18.82 22.70
C ARG A 38 29.24 18.84 22.00
N ARG A 39 28.78 17.71 21.46
CA ARG A 39 27.44 17.58 20.85
C ARG A 39 26.29 17.68 21.86
N ARG A 40 26.55 17.42 23.14
CA ARG A 40 25.57 17.53 24.22
C ARG A 40 25.37 18.97 24.70
N GLN A 41 26.41 19.80 24.56
CA GLN A 41 26.34 21.24 24.85
C GLN A 41 25.63 22.04 23.75
N ASP A 42 25.65 21.56 22.51
CA ASP A 42 25.01 22.20 21.34
C ASP A 42 23.59 21.68 21.02
N ASP A 43 22.97 20.88 21.91
CA ASP A 43 21.64 20.30 21.67
C ASP A 43 20.52 21.32 22.01
N PRO A 44 19.77 21.84 21.01
CA PRO A 44 18.72 22.84 21.21
C PRO A 44 17.54 22.32 22.06
N LEU A 45 17.48 21.00 22.34
CA LEU A 45 16.46 20.36 23.17
C LEU A 45 16.86 20.24 24.65
N ALA A 46 18.10 20.58 25.01
CA ALA A 46 18.59 20.54 26.39
C ALA A 46 17.85 21.52 27.32
N CYS A 47 17.23 22.57 26.79
CA CYS A 47 16.41 23.52 27.53
C CYS A 47 14.99 23.01 27.86
N LEU A 48 14.53 21.90 27.26
CA LEU A 48 13.19 21.36 27.52
C LEU A 48 13.17 20.45 28.74
N SER A 49 12.06 20.44 29.48
CA SER A 49 11.88 19.60 30.67
C SER A 49 11.88 18.10 30.32
N PRO A 50 12.23 17.19 31.26
CA PRO A 50 12.31 15.75 31.01
C PRO A 50 11.02 15.15 30.45
N PHE A 51 9.87 15.68 30.86
CA PHE A 51 8.56 15.28 30.38
C PHE A 51 8.34 15.67 28.90
N LEU A 52 8.76 16.88 28.50
CA LEU A 52 8.69 17.34 27.11
C LEU A 52 9.66 16.59 26.20
N ARG A 53 10.82 16.15 26.71
CA ARG A 53 11.73 15.26 25.98
C ARG A 53 11.12 13.86 25.77
N GLY A 54 10.41 13.33 26.76
CA GLY A 54 9.65 12.09 26.64
C GLY A 54 8.51 12.18 25.61
N ALA A 55 7.78 13.29 25.60
CA ALA A 55 6.74 13.56 24.59
C ALA A 55 7.32 13.77 23.18
N ALA A 56 8.46 14.45 23.06
CA ALA A 56 9.16 14.66 21.79
C ALA A 56 9.75 13.36 21.21
N ALA A 57 10.14 12.40 22.06
CA ALA A 57 10.60 11.08 21.64
C ALA A 57 9.46 10.16 21.15
N LEU A 58 8.22 10.43 21.56
CA LEU A 58 7.01 9.73 21.10
C LEU A 58 6.44 10.34 19.80
N LEU A 59 6.87 11.55 19.45
CA LEU A 59 6.54 12.19 18.18
C LEU A 59 7.59 11.79 17.13
N PRO A 60 7.18 11.35 15.93
CA PRO A 60 8.12 11.08 14.87
C PRO A 60 8.58 12.42 14.28
N LEU A 61 9.55 13.07 14.95
CA LEU A 61 10.15 14.34 14.57
C LEU A 61 10.66 14.45 13.11
N PRO A 62 11.02 13.38 12.38
CA PRO A 62 11.33 13.50 10.95
C PRO A 62 10.15 13.98 10.08
N PHE A 63 8.91 13.91 10.59
CA PHE A 63 7.71 14.28 9.83
C PHE A 63 7.24 15.73 10.06
N PHE A 64 7.71 16.39 11.12
CA PHE A 64 7.29 17.77 11.42
C PHE A 64 8.04 18.83 10.60
N THR A 65 9.21 18.48 10.06
CA THR A 65 9.99 19.36 9.17
C THR A 65 9.81 18.91 7.73
N GLY A 66 8.70 19.29 7.09
CA GLY A 66 8.52 19.13 5.65
C GLY A 66 9.78 19.64 4.92
N CYS A 67 10.55 18.71 4.36
CA CYS A 67 11.77 18.92 3.58
C CYS A 67 12.62 20.13 3.98
N ARG A 68 13.25 20.15 5.18
CA ARG A 68 14.42 21.01 5.49
C ARG A 68 15.14 20.74 6.82
N ALA A 69 15.10 19.53 7.36
CA ALA A 69 16.06 19.12 8.39
C ALA A 69 17.23 18.38 7.71
N SER A 70 18.45 18.90 7.84
CA SER A 70 19.64 18.26 7.28
C SER A 70 19.78 16.83 7.78
N GLU A 71 20.29 15.94 6.93
CA GLU A 71 20.62 14.54 7.21
C GLU A 71 21.42 14.30 8.51
N ALA A 72 21.97 15.35 9.14
CA ALA A 72 22.68 15.28 10.40
C ALA A 72 21.75 15.02 11.62
N ALA A 73 20.49 15.46 11.61
CA ALA A 73 19.56 15.27 12.73
C ALA A 73 18.94 13.86 12.81
N ALA A 74 18.96 13.11 11.70
CA ALA A 74 18.44 11.74 11.64
C ALA A 74 19.43 10.69 12.21
N LYS A 75 20.67 11.08 12.50
CA LYS A 75 21.73 10.18 13.00
C LYS A 75 21.96 10.23 14.51
N THR A 76 21.19 11.01 15.28
CA THR A 76 21.52 11.34 16.69
C THR A 76 20.76 10.57 17.77
N VAL A 77 19.99 9.53 17.45
CA VAL A 77 19.46 8.65 18.51
C VAL A 77 19.66 7.18 18.13
N PRO A 78 20.63 6.47 18.74
CA PRO A 78 20.61 5.02 18.78
C PRO A 78 19.52 4.61 19.79
N ALA A 79 18.26 4.87 19.44
CA ALA A 79 17.12 4.34 20.17
C ALA A 79 17.01 2.87 19.75
N ALA A 80 17.42 2.00 20.68
CA ALA A 80 17.27 0.56 20.60
C ALA A 80 15.90 0.21 20.00
N MET A 81 15.89 -0.81 19.14
CA MET A 81 14.73 -1.39 18.45
C MET A 81 13.47 -1.50 19.36
N GLY A 82 13.66 -1.64 20.68
CA GLY A 82 12.63 -1.62 21.71
C GLY A 82 11.83 -0.32 21.88
N VAL A 83 12.39 0.88 21.66
CA VAL A 83 11.64 2.15 21.78
C VAL A 83 10.73 2.37 20.56
N LYS A 84 11.19 1.98 19.37
CA LYS A 84 10.32 1.92 18.19
C LYS A 84 9.22 0.88 18.40
N LEU A 85 9.55 -0.31 18.92
CA LEU A 85 8.56 -1.34 19.26
C LEU A 85 7.54 -0.86 20.31
N LEU A 86 7.99 -0.12 21.33
CA LEU A 86 7.12 0.45 22.35
C LEU A 86 6.25 1.55 21.75
N GLY A 87 6.75 2.39 20.83
CA GLY A 87 5.94 3.34 20.07
C GLY A 87 4.92 2.65 19.14
N TYR A 88 5.32 1.57 18.47
CA TYR A 88 4.47 0.77 17.58
C TYR A 88 3.35 0.02 18.34
N LEU A 89 3.60 -0.42 19.57
CA LEU A 89 2.61 -1.09 20.43
C LEU A 89 1.78 -0.09 21.24
N ALA A 90 2.42 0.93 21.82
CA ALA A 90 1.79 1.85 22.73
C ALA A 90 0.95 2.88 21.98
N PHE A 91 1.31 3.36 20.79
CA PHE A 91 0.51 4.41 20.14
C PHE A 91 -0.90 3.92 19.70
N PRO A 92 -1.06 2.75 19.05
CA PRO A 92 -2.39 2.21 18.76
C PRO A 92 -3.15 1.83 20.04
N ALA A 93 -2.47 1.24 21.02
CA ALA A 93 -3.08 0.85 22.29
C ALA A 93 -3.51 2.06 23.13
N ILE A 94 -2.66 3.08 23.27
CA ILE A 94 -2.96 4.35 23.95
C ILE A 94 -4.05 5.09 23.18
N SER A 95 -4.02 5.12 21.85
CA SER A 95 -5.07 5.82 21.11
C SER A 95 -6.40 5.08 21.18
N LEU A 96 -6.42 3.75 21.12
CA LEU A 96 -7.61 2.93 21.41
C LEU A 96 -8.07 3.15 22.85
N PHE A 97 -7.17 3.17 23.81
CA PHE A 97 -7.47 3.36 25.24
C PHE A 97 -7.97 4.77 25.53
N VAL A 98 -7.43 5.79 24.86
CA VAL A 98 -7.89 7.19 24.95
C VAL A 98 -9.22 7.36 24.23
N LEU A 99 -9.41 6.75 23.05
CA LEU A 99 -10.69 6.74 22.35
C LEU A 99 -11.77 6.03 23.18
N LEU A 100 -11.48 4.83 23.70
CA LEU A 100 -12.39 4.02 24.51
C LEU A 100 -12.64 4.68 25.89
N GLY A 101 -11.61 5.26 26.51
CA GLY A 101 -11.71 6.03 27.74
C GLY A 101 -12.54 7.29 27.56
N ALA A 102 -12.24 8.13 26.58
CA ALA A 102 -13.02 9.32 26.27
C ALA A 102 -14.45 8.99 25.83
N THR A 103 -14.66 7.82 25.22
CA THR A 103 -16.00 7.26 24.95
C THR A 103 -16.75 7.00 26.25
N ILE A 104 -16.18 6.17 27.14
CA ILE A 104 -16.81 5.79 28.41
C ILE A 104 -17.07 7.03 29.29
N PHE A 105 -16.11 7.96 29.37
CA PHE A 105 -16.23 9.21 30.12
C PHE A 105 -17.23 10.19 29.48
N GLY A 106 -17.24 10.32 28.14
CA GLY A 106 -18.22 11.12 27.43
C GLY A 106 -19.64 10.60 27.64
N ILE A 107 -19.83 9.28 27.57
CA ILE A 107 -21.11 8.61 27.78
C ILE A 107 -21.61 8.78 29.21
N THR A 108 -20.77 8.52 30.21
CA THR A 108 -21.15 8.68 31.63
C THR A 108 -21.52 10.12 31.95
N LYS A 109 -20.84 11.09 31.35
CA LYS A 109 -21.18 12.51 31.45
C LYS A 109 -22.51 12.84 30.76
N ILE A 110 -22.74 12.35 29.54
CA ILE A 110 -24.00 12.56 28.80
C ILE A 110 -25.18 11.95 29.55
N HIS A 111 -25.06 10.69 30.01
CA HIS A 111 -26.08 10.04 30.82
C HIS A 111 -26.30 10.75 32.17
N GLY A 112 -25.24 11.23 32.82
CA GLY A 112 -25.35 12.01 34.05
C GLY A 112 -26.13 13.31 33.84
N ILE A 113 -25.87 14.02 32.73
CA ILE A 113 -26.58 15.25 32.37
C ILE A 113 -28.05 14.96 32.04
N GLN A 114 -28.32 13.92 31.25
CA GLN A 114 -29.69 13.52 30.86
C GLN A 114 -30.51 12.97 32.02
N ARG A 115 -29.87 12.33 33.01
CA ARG A 115 -30.55 11.82 34.21
C ARG A 115 -30.89 12.93 35.20
N ASN A 116 -30.15 14.04 35.16
CA ASN A 116 -30.33 15.19 36.04
C ASN A 116 -31.23 16.30 35.45
N HIS A 117 -31.52 16.28 34.15
CA HIS A 117 -32.43 17.22 33.48
C HIS A 117 -33.58 16.47 32.78
N HIS A 118 -34.83 16.75 33.16
CA HIS A 118 -36.09 16.28 32.52
C HIS A 118 -37.04 17.49 32.34
N PRO A 119 -38.00 17.53 31.39
CA PRO A 119 -38.27 16.66 30.25
C PRO A 119 -37.68 17.25 28.94
N GLY A 120 -37.81 16.53 27.81
CA GLY A 120 -37.47 17.10 26.50
C GLY A 120 -38.31 18.34 26.20
N ILE A 121 -37.78 19.25 25.38
CA ILE A 121 -38.54 20.42 24.92
C ILE A 121 -39.68 19.92 24.02
N ASP A 122 -40.93 20.08 24.45
CA ASP A 122 -42.08 19.58 23.68
C ASP A 122 -42.50 20.50 22.53
N ASP A 123 -42.10 21.77 22.56
CA ASP A 123 -42.44 22.78 21.56
C ASP A 123 -41.40 22.88 20.42
N ALA A 124 -41.86 22.71 19.17
CA ALA A 124 -41.03 22.78 17.97
C ALA A 124 -40.41 24.16 17.74
N GLN A 125 -41.04 25.25 18.20
CA GLN A 125 -40.47 26.59 18.12
C GLN A 125 -39.31 26.76 19.12
N ALA A 126 -39.48 26.27 20.35
CA ALA A 126 -38.42 26.26 21.35
C ALA A 126 -37.23 25.36 20.98
N GLU A 127 -37.46 24.23 20.29
CA GLU A 127 -36.39 23.42 19.71
C GLU A 127 -35.59 24.20 18.66
N THR A 128 -36.29 24.92 17.76
CA THR A 128 -35.67 25.69 16.68
C THR A 128 -34.85 26.87 17.23
N ASP A 129 -35.36 27.56 18.23
CA ASP A 129 -34.67 28.66 18.90
C ASP A 129 -33.45 28.20 19.67
N ALA A 130 -33.54 27.06 20.36
CA ALA A 130 -32.41 26.46 21.07
C ALA A 130 -31.30 26.01 20.09
N VAL A 131 -31.65 25.47 18.92
CA VAL A 131 -30.70 25.15 17.84
C VAL A 131 -30.06 26.42 17.27
N LEU A 132 -30.83 27.48 17.04
CA LEU A 132 -30.31 28.78 16.58
C LEU A 132 -29.35 29.42 17.58
N LEU A 133 -29.67 29.35 18.87
CA LEU A 133 -28.84 29.87 19.95
C LEU A 133 -27.53 29.08 20.06
N TRP A 134 -27.63 27.76 19.95
CA TRP A 134 -26.48 26.85 19.92
C TRP A 134 -25.59 27.16 18.71
N TRP A 135 -26.18 27.28 17.51
CA TRP A 135 -25.43 27.60 16.29
C TRP A 135 -24.73 28.96 16.37
N LYS A 136 -25.39 30.00 16.89
CA LYS A 136 -24.76 31.31 17.11
C LYS A 136 -23.51 31.21 17.99
N ARG A 137 -23.54 30.33 19.00
CA ARG A 137 -22.43 30.13 19.95
C ARG A 137 -21.32 29.23 19.40
N HIS A 138 -21.64 28.26 18.55
CA HIS A 138 -20.71 27.20 18.13
C HIS A 138 -20.38 27.18 16.63
N LYS A 139 -20.89 28.12 15.82
CA LYS A 139 -20.63 28.21 14.37
C LYS A 139 -19.14 28.29 14.03
N TRP A 140 -18.36 29.08 14.75
CA TRP A 140 -16.94 29.28 14.43
C TRP A 140 -16.10 28.03 14.65
N PRO A 141 -16.21 27.32 15.79
CA PRO A 141 -15.61 26.00 15.96
C PRO A 141 -16.05 24.99 14.88
N ALA A 142 -17.34 24.96 14.53
CA ALA A 142 -17.86 24.05 13.50
C ALA A 142 -17.28 24.35 12.11
N TYR A 143 -17.19 25.63 11.73
CA TYR A 143 -16.53 26.06 10.49
C TYR A 143 -15.05 25.69 10.49
N LEU A 144 -14.34 25.87 11.60
CA LEU A 144 -12.92 25.52 11.70
C LEU A 144 -12.71 24.01 11.53
N VAL A 145 -13.54 23.18 12.18
CA VAL A 145 -13.52 21.73 12.00
C VAL A 145 -13.80 21.38 10.54
N PHE A 146 -14.83 21.96 9.92
CA PHE A 146 -15.18 21.70 8.52
C PHE A 146 -14.05 22.07 7.54
N VAL A 147 -13.46 23.26 7.70
CA VAL A 147 -12.32 23.70 6.88
C VAL A 147 -11.10 22.81 7.12
N ALA A 148 -10.84 22.42 8.37
CA ALA A 148 -9.78 21.47 8.70
C ALA A 148 -10.02 20.12 8.01
N THR A 149 -11.26 19.60 7.99
CA THR A 149 -11.61 18.38 7.26
C THR A 149 -11.23 18.48 5.79
N LEU A 150 -11.60 19.58 5.13
CA LEU A 150 -11.31 19.81 3.71
C LEU A 150 -9.80 19.99 3.44
N ALA A 151 -9.09 20.67 4.34
CA ALA A 151 -7.65 20.89 4.21
C ALA A 151 -6.85 19.60 4.42
N LEU A 152 -7.18 18.80 5.46
CA LEU A 152 -6.57 17.51 5.71
C LEU A 152 -6.74 16.53 4.56
N MET A 153 -7.91 16.58 3.93
CA MET A 153 -8.26 15.77 2.77
C MET A 153 -7.37 16.09 1.56
N TRP A 154 -6.94 17.35 1.40
CA TRP A 154 -6.00 17.74 0.34
C TRP A 154 -4.56 17.28 0.60
N ILE A 155 -4.19 17.12 1.87
CA ILE A 155 -2.83 16.73 2.29
C ILE A 155 -2.64 15.20 2.19
N GLY A 156 -3.69 14.40 2.36
CA GLY A 156 -3.66 12.95 2.14
C GLY A 156 -2.88 12.13 3.18
N ALA A 157 -2.38 12.76 4.25
CA ALA A 157 -1.60 12.09 5.29
C ALA A 157 -2.51 11.38 6.31
N THR A 158 -2.36 10.05 6.46
CA THR A 158 -3.29 9.26 7.28
C THR A 158 -3.15 9.48 8.78
N TRP A 159 -1.97 9.91 9.26
CA TRP A 159 -1.78 10.25 10.67
C TRP A 159 -2.53 11.54 11.05
N LEU A 160 -2.60 12.51 10.12
CA LEU A 160 -3.42 13.70 10.29
C LEU A 160 -4.90 13.31 10.29
N LEU A 161 -5.32 12.43 9.37
CA LEU A 161 -6.70 11.91 9.37
C LEU A 161 -7.04 11.17 10.67
N PHE A 162 -6.10 10.41 11.22
CA PHE A 162 -6.27 9.76 12.51
C PHE A 162 -6.44 10.75 13.66
N LEU A 163 -5.58 11.77 13.76
CA LEU A 163 -5.74 12.86 14.74
C LEU A 163 -7.04 13.61 14.53
N PHE A 164 -7.43 13.85 13.28
CA PHE A 164 -8.68 14.48 12.94
C PHE A 164 -9.88 13.62 13.33
N TYR A 165 -9.82 12.29 13.21
CA TYR A 165 -10.86 11.41 13.74
C TYR A 165 -10.96 11.50 15.26
N ILE A 166 -9.82 11.58 15.97
CA ILE A 166 -9.81 11.79 17.43
C ILE A 166 -10.40 13.16 17.82
N ILE A 167 -10.02 14.23 17.10
CA ILE A 167 -10.55 15.58 17.34
C ILE A 167 -12.04 15.64 17.01
N SER A 168 -12.44 15.08 15.87
CA SER A 168 -13.85 14.97 15.45
C SER A 168 -14.66 14.18 16.45
N PHE A 169 -14.08 13.14 17.03
CA PHE A 169 -14.68 12.38 18.12
C PHE A 169 -14.88 13.22 19.38
N GLY A 170 -13.85 13.97 19.80
CA GLY A 170 -13.96 14.90 20.94
C GLY A 170 -15.01 16.00 20.71
N VAL A 171 -15.07 16.53 19.49
CA VAL A 171 -16.08 17.52 19.07
C VAL A 171 -17.47 16.87 19.08
N LEU A 172 -17.64 15.68 18.51
CA LEU A 172 -18.92 14.96 18.51
C LEU A 172 -19.43 14.74 19.94
N LEU A 173 -18.57 14.28 20.86
CA LEU A 173 -18.93 14.12 22.26
C LEU A 173 -19.31 15.45 22.93
N TYR A 174 -18.57 16.53 22.64
CA TYR A 174 -18.89 17.85 23.14
C TYR A 174 -20.26 18.34 22.63
N VAL A 175 -20.52 18.18 21.34
CA VAL A 175 -21.77 18.55 20.69
C VAL A 175 -22.93 17.74 21.28
N LEU A 176 -22.80 16.41 21.37
CA LEU A 176 -23.81 15.52 21.96
C LEU A 176 -24.06 15.85 23.44
N SER A 177 -23.01 16.13 24.22
CA SER A 177 -23.13 16.57 25.62
C SER A 177 -23.80 17.93 25.76
N SER A 178 -23.57 18.84 24.81
CA SER A 178 -24.22 20.15 24.78
C SER A 178 -25.70 20.04 24.41
N PHE A 179 -26.04 19.20 23.43
CA PHE A 179 -27.44 18.93 23.05
C PHE A 179 -28.20 18.22 24.16
N ALA A 180 -27.55 17.26 24.83
CA ALA A 180 -28.09 16.61 26.02
C ALA A 180 -28.35 17.60 27.16
N GLY A 181 -27.43 18.55 27.40
CA GLY A 181 -27.61 19.60 28.40
C GLY A 181 -28.73 20.60 28.09
N LEU A 182 -29.13 20.72 26.82
CA LEU A 182 -30.23 21.57 26.36
C LEU A 182 -31.57 20.82 26.27
N GLY A 183 -31.64 19.53 26.64
CA GLY A 183 -32.86 18.73 26.52
C GLY A 183 -33.25 18.36 25.08
N LEU A 184 -32.37 18.63 24.11
CA LEU A 184 -32.58 18.41 22.66
C LEU A 184 -32.12 17.02 22.18
N GLY A 185 -31.63 16.17 23.09
CA GLY A 185 -31.07 14.86 22.79
C GLY A 185 -32.13 13.80 22.47
N ASN A 186 -32.89 14.00 21.39
CA ASN A 186 -33.80 12.99 20.86
C ASN A 186 -33.03 12.04 19.93
N ARG A 187 -33.33 10.75 20.03
CA ARG A 187 -32.73 9.67 19.24
C ARG A 187 -32.78 9.94 17.73
N VAL A 188 -33.87 10.55 17.25
CA VAL A 188 -34.02 10.90 15.83
C VAL A 188 -33.03 11.97 15.39
N LEU A 189 -32.83 13.03 16.17
CA LEU A 189 -31.90 14.11 15.85
C LEU A 189 -30.44 13.62 15.90
N ILE A 190 -30.10 12.85 16.93
CA ILE A 190 -28.76 12.26 17.10
C ILE A 190 -28.49 11.25 15.99
N GLY A 191 -29.44 10.37 15.70
CA GLY A 191 -29.34 9.37 14.64
C GLY A 191 -29.17 9.99 13.25
N GLN A 192 -29.97 11.00 12.91
CA GLN A 192 -29.83 11.74 11.65
C GLN A 192 -28.46 12.42 11.53
N SER A 193 -28.01 13.09 12.60
CA SER A 193 -26.70 13.77 12.61
C SER A 193 -25.54 12.78 12.44
N CYS A 194 -25.58 11.64 13.13
CA CYS A 194 -24.60 10.58 13.01
C CYS A 194 -24.60 9.95 11.61
N MET A 195 -25.79 9.67 11.05
CA MET A 195 -25.93 9.14 9.70
C MET A 195 -25.35 10.10 8.66
N SER A 196 -25.73 11.38 8.69
CA SER A 196 -25.22 12.39 7.76
C SER A 196 -23.71 12.58 7.86
N GLY A 197 -23.15 12.58 9.08
CA GLY A 197 -21.71 12.64 9.30
C GLY A 197 -20.97 11.43 8.71
N LEU A 198 -21.46 10.22 8.94
CA LEU A 198 -20.90 8.99 8.37
C LEU A 198 -21.02 8.97 6.84
N MET A 199 -22.14 9.41 6.26
CA MET A 199 -22.28 9.50 4.81
C MET A 199 -21.29 10.48 4.18
N LEU A 200 -21.08 11.65 4.81
CA LEU A 200 -20.09 12.62 4.37
C LEU A 200 -18.68 12.03 4.43
N LEU A 201 -18.28 11.43 5.55
CA LEU A 201 -16.97 10.79 5.69
C LEU A 201 -16.76 9.64 4.68
N GLY A 202 -17.81 8.86 4.41
CA GLY A 202 -17.81 7.83 3.36
C GLY A 202 -17.53 8.43 1.98
N GLN A 203 -18.26 9.48 1.60
CA GLN A 203 -18.06 10.18 0.31
C GLN A 203 -16.65 10.76 0.17
N LEU A 204 -16.13 11.41 1.22
CA LEU A 204 -14.78 11.97 1.22
C LEU A 204 -13.73 10.86 1.08
N THR A 205 -13.93 9.70 1.73
CA THR A 205 -13.00 8.58 1.63
C THR A 205 -12.99 7.95 0.22
N VAL A 206 -14.14 7.92 -0.47
CA VAL A 206 -14.22 7.47 -1.87
C VAL A 206 -13.57 8.47 -2.83
N GLY A 207 -13.82 9.77 -2.67
CA GLY A 207 -13.40 10.81 -3.61
C GLY A 207 -11.90 11.10 -3.61
N PHE A 208 -11.21 10.90 -2.48
CA PHE A 208 -9.81 11.34 -2.30
C PHE A 208 -8.85 10.16 -2.13
N SER A 209 -7.58 10.34 -2.49
CA SER A 209 -6.55 9.28 -2.43
C SER A 209 -5.98 9.13 -1.01
N THR A 210 -6.89 8.86 -0.07
CA THR A 210 -6.59 8.67 1.36
C THR A 210 -5.64 7.49 1.52
N GLY A 211 -4.42 7.73 2.02
CA GLY A 211 -3.44 6.68 2.29
C GLY A 211 -2.52 6.30 1.13
N ASP A 212 -2.52 7.04 0.02
CA ASP A 212 -1.62 6.77 -1.11
C ASP A 212 -0.14 7.02 -0.79
N HIS A 213 0.12 7.82 0.25
CA HIS A 213 1.45 8.17 0.74
C HIS A 213 1.89 7.38 1.97
N ASP A 214 1.11 6.39 2.40
CA ASP A 214 1.36 5.60 3.61
C ASP A 214 1.33 4.09 3.28
N ILE A 215 1.88 3.29 4.19
CA ILE A 215 1.84 1.83 4.09
C ILE A 215 0.48 1.35 4.59
N HIS A 216 -0.24 0.61 3.74
CA HIS A 216 -1.46 -0.11 4.11
C HIS A 216 -1.48 -1.45 3.37
N PHE A 217 -2.01 -2.49 4.00
CA PHE A 217 -2.15 -3.82 3.39
C PHE A 217 -3.55 -4.03 2.79
N LEU A 218 -4.53 -3.27 3.25
CA LEU A 218 -5.88 -3.23 2.69
C LEU A 218 -6.08 -1.96 1.87
N ASP A 219 -6.99 -2.05 0.91
CA ASP A 219 -7.48 -0.88 0.19
C ASP A 219 -8.16 0.07 1.20
N GLN A 220 -7.67 1.31 1.29
CA GLN A 220 -8.24 2.30 2.20
C GLN A 220 -9.67 2.69 1.82
N LYS A 221 -10.13 2.35 0.60
CA LYS A 221 -11.54 2.48 0.23
C LYS A 221 -12.49 1.59 1.04
N VAL A 222 -11.98 0.57 1.73
CA VAL A 222 -12.76 -0.22 2.70
C VAL A 222 -13.28 0.65 3.86
N ILE A 223 -12.56 1.72 4.22
CA ILE A 223 -13.04 2.69 5.23
C ILE A 223 -14.37 3.32 4.82
N ALA A 224 -14.54 3.63 3.53
CA ALA A 224 -15.82 4.15 3.04
C ALA A 224 -16.95 3.15 3.22
N VAL A 225 -16.68 1.85 3.00
CA VAL A 225 -17.65 0.78 3.23
C VAL A 225 -18.05 0.70 4.69
N VAL A 226 -17.09 0.83 5.61
CA VAL A 226 -17.36 0.89 7.05
C VAL A 226 -18.28 2.07 7.37
N PHE A 227 -18.01 3.25 6.82
CA PHE A 227 -18.85 4.44 7.06
C PHE A 227 -20.25 4.31 6.46
N PHE A 228 -20.40 3.84 5.22
CA PHE A 228 -21.70 3.64 4.59
C PHE A 228 -22.51 2.54 5.28
N GLY A 229 -21.87 1.42 5.64
CA GLY A 229 -22.49 0.35 6.42
C GLY A 229 -22.92 0.85 7.81
N GLY A 230 -22.08 1.65 8.46
CA GLY A 230 -22.41 2.33 9.71
C GLY A 230 -23.61 3.27 9.60
N ALA A 231 -23.67 4.09 8.55
CA ALA A 231 -24.81 4.97 8.30
C ALA A 231 -26.11 4.19 8.11
N MET A 232 -26.08 3.06 7.39
CA MET A 232 -27.23 2.16 7.23
C MET A 232 -27.68 1.55 8.56
N LEU A 233 -26.74 1.09 9.39
CA LEU A 233 -27.05 0.54 10.71
C LEU A 233 -27.65 1.62 11.63
N VAL A 234 -27.09 2.83 11.63
CA VAL A 234 -27.63 3.95 12.41
C VAL A 234 -29.04 4.29 11.94
N LEU A 235 -29.29 4.37 10.63
CA LEU A 235 -30.64 4.57 10.07
C LEU A 235 -31.61 3.51 10.56
N ALA A 236 -31.22 2.22 10.55
CA ALA A 236 -32.07 1.14 11.05
C ALA A 236 -32.43 1.30 12.54
N CYS A 237 -31.52 1.83 13.36
CA CYS A 237 -31.73 2.04 14.79
C CYS A 237 -32.79 3.11 15.11
N TYR A 238 -32.90 4.19 14.33
CA TYR A 238 -33.86 5.28 14.59
C TYR A 238 -35.01 5.36 13.57
N ALA A 239 -35.03 4.50 12.53
CA ALA A 239 -36.10 4.46 11.54
C ALA A 239 -37.49 4.21 12.15
N ARG A 240 -37.56 3.38 13.20
CA ARG A 240 -38.82 3.11 13.92
C ARG A 240 -39.38 4.37 14.59
N ASP A 241 -38.50 5.22 15.12
CA ASP A 241 -38.89 6.44 15.84
C ASP A 241 -39.18 7.60 14.87
N LEU A 242 -38.60 7.56 13.67
CA LEU A 242 -39.00 8.40 12.55
C LEU A 242 -40.44 8.09 12.08
N ASN A 243 -40.82 6.80 12.13
CA ASN A 243 -42.14 6.35 11.73
C ASN A 243 -43.23 6.82 12.71
N SER A 244 -42.94 6.88 14.02
CA SER A 244 -43.89 7.39 15.02
C SER A 244 -44.07 8.91 14.98
N LEU A 245 -43.06 9.68 14.57
CA LEU A 245 -43.18 11.14 14.41
C LEU A 245 -43.94 11.57 13.16
N THR A 246 -44.00 10.71 12.13
CA THR A 246 -44.58 11.03 10.81
C THR A 246 -46.02 10.53 10.62
N ASP A 247 -46.67 10.08 11.70
CA ASP A 247 -48.04 9.53 11.69
C ASP A 247 -49.15 10.52 11.31
N ARG A 248 -48.82 11.79 11.00
CA ARG A 248 -49.83 12.81 10.67
C ARG A 248 -50.14 13.04 9.19
N ARG A 249 -49.46 12.43 8.18
CA ARG A 249 -49.91 12.54 6.76
C ARG A 249 -49.21 11.73 5.64
N GLY A 250 -48.16 10.94 5.89
CA GLY A 250 -47.43 10.25 4.81
C GLY A 250 -47.88 8.80 4.59
N SER A 251 -48.07 8.32 3.35
CA SER A 251 -48.32 6.89 3.13
C SER A 251 -47.08 6.04 3.50
N PRO A 252 -47.26 4.83 4.05
CA PRO A 252 -46.14 3.93 4.39
C PRO A 252 -45.27 3.56 3.18
N ALA A 253 -45.84 3.62 1.96
CA ALA A 253 -45.16 3.32 0.70
C ALA A 253 -44.03 4.32 0.34
N VAL A 254 -44.19 5.62 0.64
CA VAL A 254 -43.17 6.66 0.34
C VAL A 254 -42.01 6.66 1.36
N ARG A 255 -42.19 5.98 2.50
CA ARG A 255 -41.22 5.96 3.61
C ARG A 255 -40.25 4.78 3.50
N GLY A 256 -40.76 3.59 3.18
CA GLY A 256 -39.92 2.45 2.82
C GLY A 256 -39.08 2.71 1.56
N SER A 257 -39.57 3.54 0.64
CA SER A 257 -38.88 3.83 -0.62
C SER A 257 -37.58 4.61 -0.45
N ARG A 258 -37.43 5.49 0.55
CA ARG A 258 -36.17 6.24 0.79
C ARG A 258 -35.07 5.36 1.37
N ALA A 259 -35.40 4.53 2.37
CA ALA A 259 -34.45 3.57 2.93
C ALA A 259 -34.10 2.48 1.92
N ALA A 260 -35.09 2.01 1.14
CA ALA A 260 -34.86 1.09 0.03
C ALA A 260 -33.98 1.73 -1.06
N LEU A 261 -34.22 2.98 -1.45
CA LEU A 261 -33.39 3.71 -2.42
C LEU A 261 -31.95 3.86 -1.92
N LEU A 262 -31.78 4.21 -0.64
CA LEU A 262 -30.45 4.31 -0.02
C LEU A 262 -29.73 2.96 -0.04
N ALA A 263 -30.42 1.87 0.30
CA ALA A 263 -29.87 0.52 0.23
C ALA A 263 -29.52 0.11 -1.21
N VAL A 264 -30.39 0.42 -2.18
CA VAL A 264 -30.17 0.16 -3.61
C VAL A 264 -28.95 0.90 -4.15
N ILE A 265 -28.58 2.04 -3.57
CA ILE A 265 -27.36 2.78 -3.96
C ILE A 265 -26.13 2.27 -3.19
N LEU A 266 -26.24 2.14 -1.87
CA LEU A 266 -25.10 1.83 -1.01
C LEU A 266 -24.66 0.37 -1.08
N VAL A 267 -25.56 -0.59 -1.30
CA VAL A 267 -25.20 -2.01 -1.39
C VAL A 267 -24.35 -2.29 -2.65
N PRO A 268 -24.71 -1.85 -3.86
CA PRO A 268 -23.84 -1.99 -5.03
C PRO A 268 -22.53 -1.22 -4.88
N LEU A 269 -22.56 -0.01 -4.30
CA LEU A 269 -21.34 0.77 -4.03
C LEU A 269 -20.40 0.02 -3.08
N ALA A 270 -20.92 -0.53 -1.98
CA ALA A 270 -20.16 -1.32 -1.03
C ALA A 270 -19.63 -2.61 -1.66
N ALA A 271 -20.45 -3.32 -2.44
CA ALA A 271 -20.03 -4.52 -3.16
C ALA A 271 -18.92 -4.20 -4.17
N TRP A 272 -18.99 -3.06 -4.85
CA TRP A 272 -17.98 -2.59 -5.79
C TRP A 272 -16.65 -2.24 -5.09
N LEU A 273 -16.71 -1.51 -3.97
CA LEU A 273 -15.52 -1.18 -3.17
C LEU A 273 -14.89 -2.40 -2.49
N LEU A 274 -15.70 -3.37 -2.05
CA LEU A 274 -15.24 -4.64 -1.48
C LEU A 274 -14.84 -5.66 -2.55
N ASN A 275 -15.02 -5.38 -3.84
CA ASN A 275 -14.75 -6.32 -4.92
C ASN A 275 -13.35 -6.97 -4.82
N PRO A 276 -12.25 -6.27 -4.48
CA PRO A 276 -10.94 -6.91 -4.33
C PRO A 276 -10.88 -7.96 -3.22
N ILE A 277 -11.65 -7.76 -2.14
CA ILE A 277 -11.71 -8.64 -0.97
C ILE A 277 -12.67 -9.80 -1.22
N LEU A 278 -13.84 -9.51 -1.79
CA LEU A 278 -14.86 -10.50 -2.14
C LEU A 278 -14.44 -11.37 -3.32
N TRP A 279 -13.62 -10.81 -4.21
CA TRP A 279 -13.12 -11.47 -5.41
C TRP A 279 -11.58 -11.48 -5.45
N PRO A 280 -10.93 -12.22 -4.53
CA PRO A 280 -9.48 -12.27 -4.47
C PRO A 280 -8.90 -12.99 -5.70
N ALA A 281 -7.63 -12.71 -6.00
CA ALA A 281 -6.88 -13.38 -7.06
C ALA A 281 -6.41 -14.77 -6.60
N THR A 282 -7.32 -15.74 -6.57
CA THR A 282 -7.00 -17.12 -6.22
C THR A 282 -6.27 -17.82 -7.38
N PRO A 283 -5.49 -18.89 -7.13
CA PRO A 283 -4.83 -19.65 -8.19
C PRO A 283 -5.77 -20.10 -9.31
N ALA A 284 -6.98 -20.57 -8.96
CA ALA A 284 -7.99 -20.97 -9.94
C ALA A 284 -8.45 -19.81 -10.83
N ARG A 285 -8.55 -18.59 -10.29
CA ARG A 285 -8.94 -17.40 -11.05
C ARG A 285 -7.81 -16.84 -11.88
N ILE A 286 -6.58 -16.92 -11.38
CA ILE A 286 -5.38 -16.61 -12.15
C ILE A 286 -5.27 -17.56 -13.36
N LYS A 287 -5.50 -18.86 -13.15
CA LYS A 287 -5.59 -19.85 -14.22
C LYS A 287 -6.65 -19.44 -15.25
N ALA A 288 -7.89 -19.17 -14.81
CA ALA A 288 -8.96 -18.76 -15.71
C ALA A 288 -8.64 -17.46 -16.48
N PHE A 289 -7.96 -16.49 -15.86
CA PHE A 289 -7.48 -15.29 -16.54
C PHE A 289 -6.50 -15.63 -17.66
N VAL A 290 -5.52 -16.49 -17.39
CA VAL A 290 -4.53 -16.94 -18.40
C VAL A 290 -5.22 -17.65 -19.57
N GLU A 291 -6.18 -18.52 -19.27
CA GLU A 291 -6.96 -19.28 -20.26
C GLU A 291 -7.88 -18.39 -21.11
N SER A 292 -8.40 -17.31 -20.53
CA SER A 292 -9.29 -16.36 -21.21
C SER A 292 -8.60 -15.43 -22.22
N PHE A 293 -7.29 -15.57 -22.42
CA PHE A 293 -6.52 -14.74 -23.34
C PHE A 293 -6.81 -15.11 -24.80
N HIS A 294 -7.86 -14.48 -25.34
CA HIS A 294 -8.34 -14.69 -26.70
C HIS A 294 -8.19 -13.44 -27.57
N GLU A 295 -7.93 -12.29 -26.97
CA GLU A 295 -7.71 -11.01 -27.64
C GLU A 295 -6.58 -10.24 -26.95
N ALA A 296 -5.83 -9.46 -27.73
CA ALA A 296 -4.73 -8.62 -27.25
C ALA A 296 -4.96 -7.16 -27.70
N PRO A 297 -5.88 -6.42 -27.05
CA PRO A 297 -6.31 -5.11 -27.53
C PRO A 297 -5.17 -4.07 -27.60
N TYR A 298 -4.13 -4.24 -26.78
CA TYR A 298 -2.96 -3.37 -26.74
C TYR A 298 -1.67 -4.06 -27.22
N SER A 299 -1.80 -5.05 -28.11
CA SER A 299 -0.68 -5.76 -28.75
C SER A 299 0.42 -6.15 -27.75
N SER A 300 1.65 -5.64 -27.90
CA SER A 300 2.81 -5.96 -27.04
C SER A 300 2.58 -5.72 -25.54
N SER A 301 1.79 -4.71 -25.16
CA SER A 301 1.48 -4.44 -23.75
C SER A 301 0.60 -5.52 -23.14
N SER A 302 -0.47 -5.92 -23.84
CA SER A 302 -1.35 -7.01 -23.39
C SER A 302 -0.59 -8.33 -23.29
N TRP A 303 0.27 -8.62 -24.26
CA TRP A 303 1.15 -9.79 -24.21
C TRP A 303 2.11 -9.76 -23.03
N ARG A 304 2.71 -8.59 -22.72
CA ARG A 304 3.63 -8.45 -21.59
C ARG A 304 2.92 -8.68 -20.25
N SER A 305 1.75 -8.07 -20.06
CA SER A 305 0.94 -8.27 -18.86
C SER A 305 0.52 -9.73 -18.69
N TRP A 306 0.05 -10.35 -19.77
CA TRP A 306 -0.38 -11.75 -19.76
C TRP A 306 0.80 -12.70 -19.51
N GLU A 307 1.96 -12.46 -20.13
CA GLU A 307 3.18 -13.27 -19.98
C GLU A 307 3.60 -13.41 -18.52
N ILE A 308 3.65 -12.31 -17.78
CA ILE A 308 4.04 -12.31 -16.36
C ILE A 308 3.13 -13.25 -15.54
N VAL A 309 1.82 -13.20 -15.78
CA VAL A 309 0.83 -13.99 -15.05
C VAL A 309 0.84 -15.46 -15.51
N ALA A 310 0.97 -15.69 -16.82
CA ALA A 310 1.07 -17.02 -17.42
C ALA A 310 2.33 -17.76 -16.95
N ARG A 311 3.48 -17.08 -16.92
CA ARG A 311 4.74 -17.61 -16.38
C ARG A 311 4.56 -18.09 -14.95
N TRP A 312 3.99 -17.25 -14.07
CA TRP A 312 3.73 -17.65 -12.69
C TRP A 312 2.79 -18.86 -12.60
N ALA A 313 1.75 -18.93 -13.44
CA ALA A 313 0.82 -20.05 -13.44
C ALA A 313 1.48 -21.37 -13.88
N ILE A 314 2.40 -21.30 -14.85
CA ILE A 314 3.20 -22.44 -15.33
C ILE A 314 4.20 -22.88 -14.24
N GLU A 315 4.97 -21.95 -13.68
CA GLU A 315 5.92 -22.22 -12.58
C GLU A 315 5.22 -22.82 -11.35
N SER A 316 3.99 -22.37 -11.07
CA SER A 316 3.15 -22.89 -9.99
C SER A 316 2.43 -24.20 -10.33
N LYS A 317 2.69 -24.80 -11.51
CA LYS A 317 2.13 -26.08 -11.96
C LYS A 317 0.59 -26.10 -11.96
N LEU A 318 -0.03 -25.01 -12.40
CA LEU A 318 -1.49 -24.92 -12.50
C LEU A 318 -2.05 -25.49 -13.81
N ASP A 319 -1.17 -25.81 -14.77
CA ASP A 319 -1.48 -26.34 -16.09
C ASP A 319 -2.63 -25.58 -16.80
N PRO A 320 -2.47 -24.27 -17.09
CA PRO A 320 -3.47 -23.49 -17.80
C PRO A 320 -3.59 -23.94 -19.27
N ASP A 321 -4.81 -23.94 -19.83
CA ASP A 321 -4.98 -24.08 -21.28
C ASP A 321 -4.49 -22.82 -22.01
N LEU A 322 -3.50 -22.99 -22.89
CA LEU A 322 -2.90 -21.92 -23.68
C LEU A 322 -3.42 -21.88 -25.13
N SER A 323 -4.49 -22.63 -25.46
CA SER A 323 -5.05 -22.70 -26.81
C SER A 323 -5.44 -21.33 -27.39
N GLY A 324 -6.00 -20.43 -26.56
CA GLY A 324 -6.30 -19.05 -26.91
C GLY A 324 -5.06 -18.27 -27.36
N ALA A 325 -4.06 -18.22 -26.49
CA ALA A 325 -2.79 -17.55 -26.76
C ALA A 325 -2.08 -18.14 -27.99
N ARG A 326 -2.10 -19.47 -28.18
CA ARG A 326 -1.54 -20.14 -29.37
C ARG A 326 -2.21 -19.68 -30.66
N ARG A 327 -3.54 -19.49 -30.67
CA ARG A 327 -4.27 -18.97 -31.85
C ARG A 327 -3.86 -17.54 -32.18
N LEU A 328 -3.72 -16.68 -31.16
CA LEU A 328 -3.25 -15.31 -31.35
C LEU A 328 -1.82 -15.28 -31.88
N LEU A 329 -0.93 -16.08 -31.29
CA LEU A 329 0.46 -16.20 -31.73
C LEU A 329 0.56 -16.70 -33.17
N ALA A 330 -0.27 -17.65 -33.59
CA ALA A 330 -0.27 -18.13 -34.97
C ALA A 330 -0.62 -17.01 -35.97
N ARG A 331 -1.53 -16.09 -35.62
CA ARG A 331 -1.83 -14.90 -36.43
C ARG A 331 -0.64 -13.94 -36.47
N GLU A 332 0.04 -13.75 -35.33
CA GLU A 332 1.22 -12.91 -35.23
C GLU A 332 2.37 -13.43 -36.10
N ILE A 333 2.65 -14.74 -36.05
CA ILE A 333 3.67 -15.41 -36.87
C ILE A 333 3.35 -15.29 -38.37
N ALA A 334 2.08 -15.36 -38.76
CA ALA A 334 1.67 -15.21 -40.15
C ALA A 334 1.70 -13.74 -40.66
N GLY A 335 1.79 -12.76 -39.76
CA GLY A 335 1.73 -11.33 -40.07
C GLY A 335 3.09 -10.63 -40.09
N GLU A 336 3.13 -9.38 -39.62
CA GLU A 336 4.33 -8.53 -39.60
C GLU A 336 5.37 -8.94 -38.55
N GLN A 337 4.98 -9.76 -37.58
CA GLN A 337 5.81 -10.28 -36.48
C GLN A 337 6.42 -9.19 -35.58
N ASN A 338 5.76 -8.92 -34.46
CA ASN A 338 6.25 -8.03 -33.42
C ASN A 338 7.27 -8.76 -32.50
N PRO A 339 8.54 -8.30 -32.43
CA PRO A 339 9.59 -8.96 -31.66
C PRO A 339 9.28 -9.03 -30.15
N PHE A 340 8.55 -8.05 -29.61
CA PHE A 340 8.17 -8.04 -28.20
C PHE A 340 7.15 -9.15 -27.88
N ILE A 341 6.22 -9.43 -28.81
CA ILE A 341 5.26 -10.53 -28.67
C ILE A 341 6.00 -11.86 -28.75
N LEU A 342 6.93 -12.00 -29.70
CA LEU A 342 7.74 -13.22 -29.84
C LEU A 342 8.56 -13.49 -28.57
N GLY A 343 9.23 -12.48 -28.00
CA GLY A 343 10.01 -12.63 -26.76
C GLY A 343 9.15 -13.10 -25.57
N ASN A 344 7.97 -12.49 -25.41
CA ASN A 344 7.00 -12.92 -24.41
C ASN A 344 6.52 -14.37 -24.65
N ALA A 345 6.22 -14.74 -25.90
CA ALA A 345 5.77 -16.08 -26.26
C ALA A 345 6.85 -17.15 -26.06
N PHE A 346 8.12 -16.84 -26.32
CA PHE A 346 9.22 -17.75 -26.00
C PHE A 346 9.39 -17.92 -24.49
N THR A 347 9.22 -16.85 -23.71
CA THR A 347 9.38 -16.90 -22.25
C THR A 347 8.43 -17.88 -21.57
N VAL A 348 7.21 -18.02 -22.09
CA VAL A 348 6.22 -18.99 -21.59
C VAL A 348 6.17 -20.31 -22.39
N GLY A 349 7.12 -20.54 -23.29
CA GLY A 349 7.23 -21.79 -24.06
C GLY A 349 6.11 -22.04 -25.07
N LEU A 350 5.50 -20.98 -25.62
CA LEU A 350 4.43 -21.12 -26.64
C LEU A 350 4.96 -21.48 -28.03
N ILE A 351 6.16 -21.02 -28.37
CA ILE A 351 6.79 -21.27 -29.67
C ILE A 351 7.48 -22.61 -29.63
N ARG A 352 7.14 -23.48 -30.58
CA ARG A 352 7.80 -24.78 -30.77
C ARG A 352 8.97 -24.67 -31.73
N ALA A 353 9.92 -25.60 -31.62
CA ALA A 353 11.11 -25.66 -32.48
C ALA A 353 10.76 -25.69 -33.99
N ASP A 354 9.69 -26.39 -34.39
CA ASP A 354 9.23 -26.44 -35.78
C ASP A 354 8.72 -25.08 -36.30
N GLN A 355 8.19 -24.24 -35.41
CA GLN A 355 7.65 -22.92 -35.76
C GLN A 355 8.73 -21.85 -35.91
N VAL A 356 9.94 -22.06 -35.37
CA VAL A 356 11.03 -21.09 -35.48
C VAL A 356 11.39 -20.79 -36.94
N ARG A 357 11.26 -21.80 -37.82
CA ARG A 357 11.51 -21.65 -39.26
C ARG A 357 10.51 -20.73 -39.98
N LEU A 358 9.36 -20.46 -39.36
CA LEU A 358 8.34 -19.53 -39.86
C LEU A 358 8.60 -18.09 -39.39
N LEU A 359 9.55 -17.89 -38.46
CA LEU A 359 9.91 -16.56 -37.98
C LEU A 359 10.76 -15.85 -39.04
N ARG A 360 10.36 -14.64 -39.37
CA ARG A 360 10.93 -13.84 -40.45
C ARG A 360 12.34 -13.42 -40.09
N ASP A 361 13.25 -13.63 -41.04
CA ASP A 361 14.65 -13.18 -40.94
C ASP A 361 15.42 -13.73 -39.72
N TYR A 362 15.03 -14.91 -39.21
CA TYR A 362 15.69 -15.52 -38.06
C TYR A 362 17.19 -15.74 -38.30
N GLU A 363 17.57 -16.40 -39.39
CA GLU A 363 19.00 -16.66 -39.68
C GLU A 363 19.76 -15.36 -39.96
N GLY A 364 19.18 -14.40 -40.69
CA GLY A 364 19.82 -13.11 -40.97
C GLY A 364 20.11 -12.32 -39.68
N ARG A 365 19.15 -12.25 -38.76
CA ARG A 365 19.34 -11.62 -37.44
C ARG A 365 20.30 -12.39 -36.54
N ARG A 366 20.24 -13.73 -36.55
CA ARG A 366 21.18 -14.57 -35.81
C ARG A 366 22.61 -14.34 -36.26
N HIS A 367 22.85 -14.34 -37.57
CA HIS A 367 24.16 -14.01 -38.15
C HIS A 367 24.58 -12.59 -37.78
N SER A 368 23.69 -11.60 -37.88
CA SER A 368 24.00 -10.23 -37.45
C SER A 368 24.36 -10.10 -35.96
N LEU A 369 23.85 -10.98 -35.09
CA LEU A 369 24.16 -10.96 -33.67
C LEU A 369 25.47 -11.70 -33.36
N LEU A 370 25.71 -12.85 -33.99
CA LEU A 370 26.79 -13.78 -33.65
C LEU A 370 28.03 -13.63 -34.54
N ASP A 371 27.87 -13.25 -35.81
CA ASP A 371 28.98 -13.14 -36.76
C ASP A 371 29.75 -11.84 -36.52
N ASP A 372 30.82 -11.97 -35.75
CA ASP A 372 31.80 -10.91 -35.54
C ASP A 372 33.22 -11.47 -35.74
N PRO A 373 33.63 -11.68 -37.02
CA PRO A 373 34.90 -12.32 -37.35
C PRO A 373 36.12 -11.55 -36.81
N HIS A 374 35.95 -10.26 -36.49
CA HIS A 374 37.00 -9.40 -35.95
C HIS A 374 36.90 -9.17 -34.44
N GLN A 375 35.93 -9.78 -33.75
CA GLN A 375 35.68 -9.63 -32.31
C GLN A 375 35.50 -8.16 -31.85
N ILE A 376 35.05 -7.28 -32.73
CA ILE A 376 34.90 -5.84 -32.47
C ILE A 376 33.70 -5.58 -31.54
N LEU A 377 32.63 -6.36 -31.68
CA LEU A 377 31.36 -6.23 -30.95
C LEU A 377 31.37 -6.95 -29.60
N VAL A 378 32.35 -7.83 -29.33
CA VAL A 378 32.47 -8.59 -28.07
C VAL A 378 32.37 -7.71 -26.82
N LYS A 379 32.94 -6.49 -26.88
CA LYS A 379 32.94 -5.53 -25.76
C LYS A 379 31.84 -4.47 -25.86
N ARG A 380 30.99 -4.55 -26.88
CA ARG A 380 29.92 -3.58 -27.11
C ARG A 380 28.58 -4.11 -26.59
N PRO A 381 27.78 -3.26 -25.92
CA PRO A 381 26.40 -3.59 -25.57
C PRO A 381 25.59 -4.05 -26.78
N ILE A 382 24.63 -4.93 -26.54
CA ILE A 382 23.61 -5.29 -27.54
C ILE A 382 22.64 -4.12 -27.61
N SER A 383 22.56 -3.48 -28.78
CA SER A 383 21.59 -2.41 -29.01
C SER A 383 20.18 -3.00 -29.07
N SER A 384 19.23 -2.41 -28.33
CA SER A 384 17.82 -2.86 -28.31
C SER A 384 17.65 -4.33 -27.90
N LEU A 385 18.29 -4.78 -26.82
CA LEU A 385 18.25 -6.19 -26.36
C LEU A 385 16.82 -6.75 -26.28
N SER A 386 15.83 -5.96 -25.84
CA SER A 386 14.43 -6.37 -25.78
C SER A 386 13.82 -6.77 -27.13
N GLN A 387 14.36 -6.27 -28.25
CA GLN A 387 13.94 -6.63 -29.60
C GLN A 387 14.67 -7.86 -30.14
N GLU A 388 15.84 -8.18 -29.59
CA GLU A 388 16.70 -9.30 -30.01
C GLU A 388 16.58 -10.54 -29.09
N ASP A 389 15.96 -10.39 -27.91
CA ASP A 389 15.74 -11.46 -26.92
C ASP A 389 15.11 -12.73 -27.52
N TRP A 390 14.07 -12.57 -28.35
CA TRP A 390 13.38 -13.71 -28.96
C TRP A 390 14.30 -14.55 -29.84
N MET A 391 15.28 -13.94 -30.49
CA MET A 391 16.21 -14.64 -31.39
C MET A 391 17.25 -15.44 -30.59
N ILE A 392 17.74 -14.91 -29.47
CA ILE A 392 18.60 -15.69 -28.55
C ILE A 392 17.83 -16.91 -28.04
N ARG A 393 16.57 -16.72 -27.60
CA ARG A 393 15.70 -17.83 -27.14
C ARG A 393 15.42 -18.84 -28.25
N ALA A 394 15.17 -18.38 -29.47
CA ALA A 394 14.99 -19.24 -30.64
C ALA A 394 16.23 -20.08 -30.94
N SER A 395 17.43 -19.50 -30.86
CA SER A 395 18.69 -20.20 -31.06
C SER A 395 18.97 -21.26 -29.99
N ILE A 396 18.58 -20.99 -28.73
CA ILE A 396 18.64 -21.98 -27.65
C ILE A 396 17.67 -23.13 -27.93
N LEU A 397 16.42 -22.82 -28.29
CA LEU A 397 15.38 -23.82 -28.56
C LEU A 397 15.75 -24.76 -29.71
N LEU A 398 16.43 -24.25 -30.73
CA LEU A 398 16.92 -25.05 -31.86
C LEU A 398 18.24 -25.79 -31.58
N GLY A 399 18.92 -25.51 -30.47
CA GLY A 399 20.26 -26.05 -30.20
C GLY A 399 21.35 -25.48 -31.12
N ASN A 400 21.12 -24.29 -31.68
CA ASN A 400 21.98 -23.66 -32.69
C ASN A 400 23.13 -22.84 -32.08
N LEU A 401 23.25 -22.78 -30.74
CA LEU A 401 24.33 -22.07 -30.05
C LEU A 401 25.46 -23.02 -29.69
N THR A 402 26.62 -22.82 -30.32
CA THR A 402 27.86 -23.49 -29.93
C THR A 402 28.36 -22.97 -28.59
N ALA A 403 29.32 -23.67 -27.97
CA ALA A 403 29.96 -23.18 -26.75
C ALA A 403 30.64 -21.80 -26.95
N GLN A 404 31.24 -21.59 -28.12
CA GLN A 404 31.87 -20.32 -28.48
C GLN A 404 30.83 -19.19 -28.64
N ASP A 405 29.67 -19.48 -29.23
CA ASP A 405 28.58 -18.50 -29.35
C ASP A 405 28.06 -18.09 -27.97
N ARG A 406 27.94 -19.04 -27.05
CA ARG A 406 27.52 -18.78 -25.66
C ARG A 406 28.53 -17.89 -24.93
N ASP A 407 29.82 -18.16 -25.03
CA ASP A 407 30.88 -17.33 -24.42
C ASP A 407 30.96 -15.93 -25.06
N TYR A 408 30.66 -15.83 -26.35
CA TYR A 408 30.56 -14.55 -27.06
C TYR A 408 29.34 -13.74 -26.59
N LEU A 409 28.17 -14.38 -26.52
CA LEU A 409 26.94 -13.78 -26.00
C LEU A 409 27.08 -13.36 -24.54
N GLU A 410 27.71 -14.17 -23.69
CA GLU A 410 28.01 -13.84 -22.30
C GLU A 410 28.74 -12.50 -22.22
N LYS A 411 29.85 -12.34 -22.96
CA LYS A 411 30.64 -11.10 -22.94
C LYS A 411 29.83 -9.88 -23.36
N ARG A 412 28.99 -10.02 -24.39
CA ARG A 412 28.13 -8.93 -24.89
C ARG A 412 26.99 -8.60 -23.92
N LEU A 413 26.36 -9.62 -23.33
CA LEU A 413 25.32 -9.45 -22.32
C LEU A 413 25.87 -8.79 -21.06
N LEU A 414 27.04 -9.22 -20.57
CA LEU A 414 27.73 -8.56 -19.47
C LEU A 414 28.13 -7.12 -19.82
N ALA A 415 28.57 -6.86 -21.06
CA ALA A 415 28.81 -5.49 -21.52
C ALA A 415 27.53 -4.63 -21.54
N THR A 416 26.38 -5.21 -21.90
CA THR A 416 25.07 -4.54 -21.79
C THR A 416 24.75 -4.21 -20.34
N LEU A 417 24.87 -5.17 -19.42
CA LEU A 417 24.64 -4.97 -17.98
C LEU A 417 25.59 -3.91 -17.41
N ASP A 418 26.87 -3.97 -17.80
CA ASP A 418 27.89 -3.01 -17.40
C ASP A 418 27.61 -1.60 -17.96
N GLY A 419 26.96 -1.51 -19.12
CA GLY A 419 26.55 -0.26 -19.78
C GLY A 419 25.24 0.35 -19.28
N LEU A 420 24.44 -0.36 -18.46
CA LEU A 420 23.19 0.19 -17.93
C LEU A 420 23.46 1.36 -16.97
N THR A 421 22.79 2.48 -17.20
CA THR A 421 22.92 3.69 -16.37
C THR A 421 21.55 4.15 -15.90
N GLU A 422 21.47 4.93 -14.82
CA GLU A 422 20.20 5.45 -14.28
C GLU A 422 19.39 6.31 -15.26
N SER A 423 20.01 6.79 -16.34
CA SER A 423 19.36 7.49 -17.45
C SER A 423 18.69 6.56 -18.48
N THR A 424 18.95 5.26 -18.43
CA THR A 424 18.29 4.30 -19.32
C THR A 424 16.79 4.21 -18.98
N TYR A 425 15.95 4.16 -20.02
CA TYR A 425 14.50 4.27 -19.92
C TYR A 425 13.84 3.14 -19.09
N ASP A 426 14.50 1.98 -18.91
CA ASP A 426 14.05 0.90 -18.03
C ASP A 426 15.21 0.01 -17.52
N VAL A 427 16.04 0.56 -16.62
CA VAL A 427 17.22 -0.15 -16.08
C VAL A 427 16.86 -1.47 -15.42
N ILE A 428 15.75 -1.52 -14.68
CA ILE A 428 15.35 -2.70 -13.89
C ILE A 428 14.92 -3.83 -14.83
N ALA A 429 14.04 -3.55 -15.80
CA ALA A 429 13.59 -4.59 -16.72
C ALA A 429 14.74 -5.09 -17.61
N GLU A 430 15.63 -4.20 -18.05
CA GLU A 430 16.75 -4.57 -18.91
C GLU A 430 17.82 -5.36 -18.14
N ALA A 431 18.11 -5.01 -16.88
CA ALA A 431 18.98 -5.79 -16.02
C ALA A 431 18.42 -7.20 -15.76
N LEU A 432 17.10 -7.33 -15.55
CA LEU A 432 16.45 -8.64 -15.40
C LEU A 432 16.53 -9.46 -16.68
N LEU A 433 16.28 -8.82 -17.83
CA LEU A 433 16.35 -9.47 -19.14
C LEU A 433 17.75 -10.06 -19.39
N VAL A 434 18.80 -9.27 -19.16
CA VAL A 434 20.18 -9.74 -19.28
C VAL A 434 20.45 -10.90 -18.33
N THR A 435 20.06 -10.77 -17.06
CA THR A 435 20.29 -11.80 -16.03
C THR A 435 19.67 -13.15 -16.44
N ARG A 436 18.44 -13.13 -16.96
CA ARG A 436 17.74 -14.33 -17.42
C ARG A 436 18.34 -14.92 -18.69
N LEU A 437 18.75 -14.08 -19.64
CA LEU A 437 19.39 -14.56 -20.86
C LEU A 437 20.73 -15.23 -20.57
N LEU A 438 21.51 -14.68 -19.62
CA LEU A 438 22.75 -15.27 -19.13
C LEU A 438 22.51 -16.65 -18.48
N GLU A 439 21.47 -16.77 -17.66
CA GLU A 439 21.06 -18.06 -17.09
C GLU A 439 20.65 -19.06 -18.19
N LEU A 440 19.86 -18.63 -19.18
CA LEU A 440 19.38 -19.48 -20.28
C LEU A 440 20.48 -20.00 -21.21
N ILE A 441 21.60 -19.30 -21.34
CA ILE A 441 22.75 -19.77 -22.15
C ILE A 441 23.76 -20.61 -21.34
N ASP A 442 23.43 -20.95 -20.08
CA ASP A 442 24.30 -21.64 -19.12
C ASP A 442 25.58 -20.84 -18.78
N ARG A 443 25.46 -19.51 -18.66
CA ARG A 443 26.53 -18.58 -18.25
C ARG A 443 25.97 -17.55 -17.25
N PRO A 444 25.49 -17.97 -16.06
CA PRO A 444 24.84 -17.06 -15.13
C PRO A 444 25.79 -15.94 -14.67
N ALA A 445 25.25 -14.72 -14.53
CA ALA A 445 26.00 -13.61 -13.96
C ALA A 445 26.41 -13.94 -12.52
N ASP A 446 27.61 -13.54 -12.11
CA ASP A 446 28.05 -13.65 -10.71
C ASP A 446 27.20 -12.70 -9.83
N PRO A 447 26.33 -13.24 -8.95
CA PRO A 447 25.47 -12.41 -8.12
C PRO A 447 26.26 -11.51 -7.18
N ALA A 448 27.42 -11.96 -6.69
CA ALA A 448 28.23 -11.18 -5.75
C ALA A 448 28.84 -9.95 -6.42
N ARG A 449 29.28 -10.08 -7.67
CA ARG A 449 29.86 -8.96 -8.44
C ARG A 449 28.86 -7.85 -8.73
N TYR A 450 27.61 -8.20 -9.04
CA TYR A 450 26.59 -7.23 -9.49
C TYR A 450 25.62 -6.78 -8.40
N ARG A 451 25.61 -7.45 -7.23
CA ARG A 451 24.70 -7.17 -6.11
C ARG A 451 24.62 -5.70 -5.75
N ASP A 452 25.74 -5.08 -5.44
CA ASP A 452 25.77 -3.70 -4.92
C ASP A 452 25.18 -2.71 -5.93
N ARG A 453 25.49 -2.91 -7.22
CA ARG A 453 25.00 -2.08 -8.32
C ARG A 453 23.50 -2.25 -8.53
N VAL A 454 23.01 -3.49 -8.53
CA VAL A 454 21.56 -3.78 -8.64
C VAL A 454 20.82 -3.22 -7.42
N HIS A 455 21.40 -3.36 -6.22
CA HIS A 455 20.84 -2.82 -4.99
C HIS A 455 20.77 -1.29 -5.00
N ASP A 456 21.77 -0.61 -5.56
CA ASP A 456 21.74 0.84 -5.78
C ASP A 456 20.61 1.25 -6.73
N TRP A 457 20.42 0.55 -7.86
CA TRP A 457 19.32 0.83 -8.78
C TRP A 457 17.96 0.64 -8.13
N LEU A 458 17.76 -0.47 -7.42
CA LEU A 458 16.53 -0.76 -6.68
C LEU A 458 16.26 0.35 -5.66
N ARG A 459 17.25 0.76 -4.86
CA ARG A 459 17.08 1.83 -3.87
C ARG A 459 16.70 3.17 -4.50
N LYS A 460 17.32 3.53 -5.63
CA LYS A 460 17.09 4.82 -6.32
C LYS A 460 15.75 4.88 -7.05
N LEU A 461 15.34 3.77 -7.67
CA LEU A 461 14.09 3.69 -8.44
C LEU A 461 12.88 3.34 -7.59
N HIS A 462 13.07 2.92 -6.33
CA HIS A 462 11.96 2.73 -5.40
C HIS A 462 11.28 4.07 -5.05
N SER A 463 10.02 4.22 -5.47
CA SER A 463 9.23 5.42 -5.21
C SER A 463 8.58 5.36 -3.84
N ARG A 464 8.91 6.29 -2.95
CA ARG A 464 8.15 6.53 -1.70
C ARG A 464 7.03 7.56 -1.87
N SER A 465 6.92 8.17 -3.05
CA SER A 465 5.84 9.10 -3.39
C SER A 465 4.78 8.40 -4.24
N GLY A 466 3.52 8.54 -3.83
CA GLY A 466 2.37 8.32 -4.67
C GLY A 466 2.00 9.59 -5.45
N GLY A 467 1.01 9.50 -6.33
CA GLY A 467 0.49 10.65 -7.07
C GLY A 467 -0.57 10.25 -8.09
N GLY A 468 -1.60 11.09 -8.25
CA GLY A 468 -2.60 10.94 -9.32
C GLY A 468 -3.23 9.54 -9.40
N PHE A 469 -3.72 9.03 -8.27
CA PHE A 469 -4.31 7.68 -8.13
C PHE A 469 -3.31 6.50 -8.19
N GLN A 470 -2.01 6.74 -8.06
CA GLN A 470 -1.01 5.67 -7.93
C GLN A 470 -0.37 5.67 -6.55
N LEU A 471 -0.24 4.46 -5.98
CA LEU A 471 0.30 4.23 -4.64
C LEU A 471 1.81 4.47 -4.58
N ALA A 472 2.28 4.89 -3.41
CA ALA A 472 3.69 4.80 -3.05
C ALA A 472 4.13 3.33 -2.84
N GLY A 473 5.43 3.08 -3.01
CA GLY A 473 6.12 1.83 -2.73
C GLY A 473 6.46 0.97 -3.94
N GLY A 474 6.04 1.36 -5.14
CA GLY A 474 6.42 0.71 -6.38
C GLY A 474 7.78 1.17 -6.91
N PHE A 475 8.28 0.50 -7.95
CA PHE A 475 9.52 0.87 -8.64
C PHE A 475 9.22 1.66 -9.90
N LYS A 476 9.95 2.75 -10.10
CA LYS A 476 9.86 3.63 -11.26
C LYS A 476 10.54 2.99 -12.46
N THR A 477 9.89 3.05 -13.62
CA THR A 477 10.47 2.61 -14.89
C THR A 477 11.73 3.42 -15.24
N TYR A 478 11.70 4.73 -15.01
CA TYR A 478 12.87 5.62 -15.16
C TYR A 478 12.89 6.67 -14.04
N LEU A 479 14.07 7.25 -13.77
CA LEU A 479 14.30 8.10 -12.60
C LEU A 479 13.36 9.32 -12.48
N LYS A 480 13.00 9.92 -13.62
CA LYS A 480 12.11 11.10 -13.70
C LYS A 480 10.63 10.79 -13.47
N ALA A 481 10.22 9.51 -13.48
CA ALA A 481 8.84 9.16 -13.21
C ALA A 481 8.46 9.56 -11.78
N SER A 482 7.25 10.09 -11.59
CA SER A 482 6.76 10.51 -10.27
C SER A 482 6.36 9.34 -9.38
N VAL A 483 6.01 8.20 -9.99
CA VAL A 483 5.29 7.07 -9.39
C VAL A 483 5.81 5.74 -9.95
N GLY A 484 5.57 4.65 -9.22
CA GLY A 484 6.03 3.31 -9.59
C GLY A 484 5.06 2.59 -10.54
N SER A 485 5.60 1.68 -11.36
CA SER A 485 4.84 0.81 -12.26
C SER A 485 4.75 -0.61 -11.71
N VAL A 486 3.62 -1.29 -11.93
CA VAL A 486 3.43 -2.70 -11.53
C VAL A 486 4.41 -3.63 -12.28
N ILE A 487 4.65 -3.37 -13.57
CA ILE A 487 5.56 -4.18 -14.40
C ILE A 487 7.01 -4.02 -13.92
N THR A 488 7.48 -2.78 -13.70
CA THR A 488 8.84 -2.55 -13.19
C THR A 488 8.99 -3.08 -11.76
N THR A 489 7.93 -3.00 -10.93
CA THR A 489 7.94 -3.59 -9.58
C THR A 489 8.06 -5.11 -9.64
N GLU A 490 7.41 -5.77 -10.60
CA GLU A 490 7.57 -7.20 -10.81
C GLU A 490 9.02 -7.55 -11.17
N SER A 491 9.62 -6.82 -12.10
CA SER A 491 11.00 -7.06 -12.50
C SER A 491 11.99 -6.76 -11.36
N ALA A 492 11.69 -5.79 -10.51
CA ALA A 492 12.46 -5.49 -9.30
C ALA A 492 12.41 -6.65 -8.28
N VAL A 493 11.23 -7.22 -8.04
CA VAL A 493 11.05 -8.37 -7.14
C VAL A 493 11.82 -9.58 -7.64
N GLU A 494 11.83 -9.82 -8.95
CA GLU A 494 12.63 -10.90 -9.53
C GLU A 494 14.13 -10.67 -9.43
N LEU A 495 14.61 -9.44 -9.64
CA LEU A 495 16.02 -9.13 -9.39
C LEU A 495 16.42 -9.34 -7.93
N MET A 496 15.50 -9.10 -6.98
CA MET A 496 15.76 -9.39 -5.56
C MET A 496 15.85 -10.89 -5.27
N ASP A 497 15.22 -11.74 -6.08
CA ASP A 497 15.36 -13.20 -5.95
C ASP A 497 16.77 -13.65 -6.34
N VAL A 498 17.33 -13.06 -7.40
CA VAL A 498 18.67 -13.40 -7.90
C VAL A 498 19.79 -12.73 -7.06
N TYR A 499 19.68 -11.43 -6.82
CA TYR A 499 20.76 -10.64 -6.20
C TYR A 499 20.56 -10.40 -4.69
N GLY A 500 19.43 -10.85 -4.14
CA GLY A 500 19.04 -10.62 -2.74
C GLY A 500 18.32 -9.28 -2.54
N VAL A 501 17.67 -9.13 -1.39
CA VAL A 501 16.96 -7.90 -1.01
C VAL A 501 17.96 -6.82 -0.57
N PRO A 502 17.88 -5.57 -1.07
CA PRO A 502 18.74 -4.48 -0.64
C PRO A 502 18.56 -4.10 0.83
N ASP A 503 19.66 -3.89 1.54
CA ASP A 503 19.62 -3.34 2.89
C ASP A 503 18.95 -1.96 2.92
N GLY A 504 18.05 -1.76 3.89
CA GLY A 504 17.31 -0.50 4.05
C GLY A 504 16.10 -0.33 3.12
N LEU A 505 15.84 -1.29 2.22
CA LEU A 505 14.57 -1.35 1.49
C LEU A 505 13.48 -1.99 2.36
N ASP A 506 12.50 -1.20 2.78
CA ASP A 506 11.37 -1.73 3.53
C ASP A 506 10.33 -2.34 2.58
N LEU A 507 10.31 -3.68 2.53
CA LEU A 507 9.41 -4.46 1.67
C LEU A 507 7.93 -4.24 1.98
N ASN A 508 7.56 -3.66 3.13
CA ASN A 508 6.17 -3.33 3.40
C ASN A 508 5.64 -2.21 2.50
N TRP A 509 6.51 -1.31 2.01
CA TRP A 509 6.14 -0.37 0.95
C TRP A 509 5.77 -1.10 -0.33
N VAL A 510 6.59 -2.07 -0.75
CA VAL A 510 6.34 -2.86 -1.95
C VAL A 510 5.05 -3.68 -1.79
N ARG A 511 4.80 -4.25 -0.60
CA ARG A 511 3.53 -4.94 -0.29
C ARG A 511 2.32 -4.00 -0.36
N SER A 512 2.45 -2.79 0.19
CA SER A 512 1.40 -1.77 0.13
C SER A 512 1.08 -1.41 -1.32
N PHE A 513 2.11 -1.24 -2.15
CA PHE A 513 1.93 -0.98 -3.58
C PHE A 513 1.25 -2.15 -4.31
N LEU A 514 1.58 -3.39 -3.97
CA LEU A 514 1.04 -4.60 -4.61
C LEU A 514 -0.31 -5.07 -4.04
N LYS A 515 -0.90 -4.36 -3.08
CA LYS A 515 -2.18 -4.75 -2.47
C LYS A 515 -3.34 -4.77 -3.49
N PRO A 516 -4.37 -5.61 -3.27
CA PRO A 516 -5.59 -5.56 -4.07
C PRO A 516 -6.28 -4.19 -3.97
N MET A 517 -6.71 -3.60 -5.09
CA MET A 517 -7.39 -2.29 -5.14
C MET A 517 -8.66 -2.34 -5.98
N ALA A 518 -9.69 -1.61 -5.55
CA ALA A 518 -11.02 -1.62 -6.17
C ALA A 518 -11.11 -0.75 -7.43
N ILE A 519 -10.47 0.42 -7.42
CA ILE A 519 -10.68 1.47 -8.43
C ILE A 519 -9.61 1.42 -9.53
N ILE A 520 -8.35 1.22 -9.15
CA ILE A 520 -7.20 1.40 -10.07
C ILE A 520 -6.85 0.10 -10.81
N ARG A 521 -7.20 -1.06 -10.26
CA ARG A 521 -6.82 -2.39 -10.78
C ARG A 521 -8.03 -3.21 -11.25
N LEU A 522 -8.93 -2.61 -12.01
CA LEU A 522 -9.94 -3.36 -12.77
C LEU A 522 -9.35 -3.98 -14.06
N SER A 523 -8.09 -3.66 -14.38
CA SER A 523 -7.31 -4.12 -15.54
C SER A 523 -6.46 -5.36 -15.25
N GLU A 524 -5.68 -5.80 -16.25
CA GLU A 524 -4.68 -6.87 -16.18
C GLU A 524 -3.69 -6.71 -15.00
N GLU A 525 -3.45 -5.47 -14.53
CA GLU A 525 -2.53 -5.15 -13.43
C GLU A 525 -2.90 -5.81 -12.09
N LYS A 526 -4.18 -6.11 -11.85
CA LYS A 526 -4.60 -6.85 -10.63
C LYS A 526 -3.90 -8.19 -10.52
N TRP A 527 -3.82 -8.89 -11.65
CA TRP A 527 -3.24 -10.23 -11.72
C TRP A 527 -1.74 -10.17 -11.57
N ILE A 528 -1.09 -9.22 -12.26
CA ILE A 528 0.35 -8.96 -12.13
C ILE A 528 0.70 -8.65 -10.66
N ALA A 529 -0.05 -7.75 -10.02
CA ALA A 529 0.20 -7.38 -8.64
C ALA A 529 0.05 -8.58 -7.67
N ALA A 530 -0.96 -9.43 -7.89
CA ALA A 530 -1.18 -10.62 -7.07
C ALA A 530 -0.04 -11.64 -7.20
N VAL A 531 0.37 -11.98 -8.42
CA VAL A 531 1.49 -12.93 -8.63
C VAL A 531 2.82 -12.36 -8.16
N THR A 532 3.02 -11.05 -8.32
CA THR A 532 4.22 -10.36 -7.82
C THR A 532 4.25 -10.34 -6.29
N LEU A 533 3.11 -10.11 -5.64
CA LEU A 533 3.01 -10.15 -4.18
C LEU A 533 3.30 -11.55 -3.62
N ASP A 534 2.81 -12.60 -4.29
CA ASP A 534 3.14 -13.98 -3.95
C ASP A 534 4.66 -14.24 -4.06
N ARG A 535 5.30 -13.84 -5.16
CA ARG A 535 6.76 -13.93 -5.34
C ARG A 535 7.53 -13.16 -4.27
N LEU A 536 7.15 -11.90 -4.01
CA LEU A 536 7.74 -11.07 -2.95
C LEU A 536 7.69 -11.75 -1.57
N ASN A 537 6.60 -12.48 -1.28
CA ASN A 537 6.43 -13.19 -0.01
C ASN A 537 7.19 -14.53 0.07
N ARG A 538 7.77 -14.98 -1.04
CA ARG A 538 8.64 -16.17 -1.12
C ARG A 538 10.12 -15.81 -1.15
N LEU A 539 10.47 -14.54 -1.35
CA LEU A 539 11.86 -14.09 -1.39
C LEU A 539 12.64 -14.49 -0.12
N PRO A 540 13.89 -14.95 -0.25
CA PRO A 540 14.74 -15.28 0.88
C PRO A 540 15.02 -14.02 1.70
N GLY A 541 14.74 -14.07 3.02
CA GLY A 541 14.91 -12.93 3.93
C GLY A 541 13.73 -11.95 3.97
N ALA A 542 12.68 -12.14 3.16
CA ALA A 542 11.49 -11.30 3.21
C ALA A 542 10.63 -11.61 4.44
N ARG A 543 10.75 -10.80 5.49
CA ARG A 543 9.87 -10.90 6.68
C ARG A 543 8.43 -10.55 6.30
N ARG A 544 7.48 -11.45 6.60
CA ARG A 544 6.04 -11.18 6.50
C ARG A 544 5.59 -10.20 7.59
N PRO A 545 4.63 -9.31 7.30
CA PRO A 545 4.12 -8.40 8.31
C PRO A 545 3.45 -9.19 9.44
N THR A 546 3.77 -8.83 10.67
CA THR A 546 3.18 -9.38 11.89
C THR A 546 1.81 -8.75 12.15
N TRP A 547 0.93 -9.43 12.91
CA TRP A 547 -0.37 -8.87 13.27
C TRP A 547 -0.31 -7.46 13.89
N PRO A 548 0.63 -7.15 14.80
CA PRO A 548 0.77 -5.79 15.33
C PRO A 548 1.13 -4.75 14.25
N GLU A 549 1.99 -5.11 13.29
CA GLU A 549 2.33 -4.23 12.17
C GLU A 549 1.11 -4.00 11.27
N ILE A 550 0.33 -5.05 10.99
CA ILE A 550 -0.93 -4.93 10.22
C ILE A 550 -1.90 -3.98 10.94
N LEU A 551 -2.13 -4.16 12.25
CA LEU A 551 -3.02 -3.28 13.02
C LEU A 551 -2.52 -1.84 13.06
N TYR A 552 -1.20 -1.63 13.15
CA TYR A 552 -0.60 -0.30 13.14
C TYR A 552 -0.82 0.42 11.80
N TYR A 553 -0.56 -0.28 10.68
CA TYR A 553 -0.75 0.29 9.34
C TYR A 553 -2.23 0.45 8.98
N GLU A 554 -3.12 -0.39 9.54
CA GLU A 554 -4.58 -0.28 9.36
C GLU A 554 -5.30 0.54 10.44
N ARG A 555 -4.58 1.35 11.23
CA ARG A 555 -5.15 2.17 12.32
C ARG A 555 -6.32 3.06 11.89
N SER A 556 -6.31 3.57 10.66
CA SER A 556 -7.37 4.42 10.10
C SER A 556 -8.68 3.63 9.93
N LEU A 557 -8.59 2.36 9.52
CA LEU A 557 -9.72 1.45 9.42
C LEU A 557 -10.28 1.10 10.81
N ILE A 558 -9.40 0.86 11.77
CA ILE A 558 -9.80 0.62 13.17
C ILE A 558 -10.52 1.84 13.74
N ALA A 559 -9.98 3.05 13.55
CA ALA A 559 -10.60 4.29 13.98
C ALA A 559 -11.99 4.50 13.35
N ALA A 560 -12.14 4.18 12.06
CA ALA A 560 -13.42 4.24 11.37
C ALA A 560 -14.46 3.28 11.98
N MET A 561 -14.07 2.04 12.26
CA MET A 561 -14.94 1.05 12.91
C MET A 561 -15.37 1.51 14.32
N VAL A 562 -14.44 2.06 15.10
CA VAL A 562 -14.72 2.61 16.42
C VAL A 562 -15.71 3.78 16.31
N LEU A 563 -15.48 4.72 15.38
CA LEU A 563 -16.39 5.85 15.15
C LEU A 563 -17.81 5.39 14.80
N VAL A 564 -17.96 4.37 13.96
CA VAL A 564 -19.27 3.78 13.63
C VAL A 564 -19.93 3.16 14.87
N GLY A 565 -19.19 2.37 15.65
CA GLY A 565 -19.70 1.78 16.89
C GLY A 565 -20.20 2.83 17.88
N LEU A 566 -19.54 3.99 17.93
CA LEU A 566 -19.93 5.13 18.76
C LEU A 566 -21.20 5.81 18.26
N CYS A 567 -21.32 6.04 16.96
CA CYS A 567 -22.54 6.56 16.36
C CYS A 567 -23.75 5.66 16.66
N LEU A 568 -23.56 4.34 16.56
CA LEU A 568 -24.60 3.36 16.92
C LEU A 568 -24.95 3.44 18.40
N TYR A 569 -23.95 3.43 19.27
CA TYR A 569 -24.16 3.52 20.71
C TYR A 569 -24.86 4.82 21.12
N ALA A 570 -24.41 5.98 20.61
CA ALA A 570 -25.01 7.29 20.88
C ALA A 570 -26.48 7.35 20.43
N THR A 571 -26.79 6.75 19.28
CA THR A 571 -28.17 6.65 18.79
C THR A 571 -29.02 5.76 19.68
N LEU A 572 -28.53 4.57 20.05
CA LEU A 572 -29.30 3.61 20.86
C LEU A 572 -29.50 4.06 22.31
N SER A 573 -28.48 4.69 22.91
CA SER A 573 -28.52 5.21 24.28
C SER A 573 -29.33 6.50 24.43
N SER A 574 -29.58 7.22 23.33
CA SER A 574 -30.46 8.39 23.36
C SER A 574 -31.89 8.00 23.75
N PRO A 575 -32.54 8.79 24.62
CA PRO A 575 -33.91 8.55 25.02
C PRO A 575 -34.84 8.60 23.80
N ASN A 576 -35.82 7.70 23.81
CA ASN A 576 -36.87 7.69 22.80
C ASN A 576 -37.95 8.68 23.22
N ARG A 577 -38.41 9.54 22.30
CA ARG A 577 -39.51 10.47 22.59
C ARG A 577 -40.77 9.64 22.83
N LYS A 578 -41.11 9.37 24.09
CA LYS A 578 -42.43 8.87 24.45
C LYS A 578 -43.39 10.03 24.28
N LEU A 579 -44.27 9.95 23.29
CA LEU A 579 -45.45 10.79 23.24
C LEU A 579 -46.22 10.55 24.54
N ASN A 580 -46.35 11.59 25.37
CA ASN A 580 -47.13 11.49 26.60
C ASN A 580 -48.56 11.16 26.23
N THR A 581 -49.13 10.18 26.93
CA THR A 581 -50.45 9.60 26.69
C THR A 581 -51.59 10.61 26.89
N GLU A 582 -51.28 11.79 27.42
CA GLU A 582 -52.22 12.91 27.59
C GLU A 582 -52.55 13.62 26.27
N GLU A 583 -51.63 13.69 25.28
CA GLU A 583 -51.94 14.25 23.94
C GLU A 583 -52.89 13.35 23.12
N ILE A 584 -52.95 12.06 23.45
CA ILE A 584 -53.87 11.09 22.80
C ILE A 584 -55.28 11.19 23.40
N GLN A 585 -55.43 11.73 24.62
CA GLN A 585 -56.73 11.94 25.24
C GLN A 585 -57.33 13.34 24.98
N SER A 586 -56.52 14.31 24.53
CA SER A 586 -56.97 15.67 24.22
C SER A 586 -57.13 15.97 22.72
N ALA A 587 -56.98 14.98 21.83
CA ALA A 587 -57.24 15.07 20.39
C ALA A 587 -58.33 14.07 20.00
#